data_AF-A0AAI9LBD0-F1
#
_entry.id   AF-A0AAI9LBD0-F1
#
_cell.length_a   1.000
_cell.length_b   1.000
_cell.length_c   1.000
_cell.angle_alpha   90.00
_cell.angle_beta   90.00
_cell.angle_gamma   90.00
#
_symmetry.space_group_name_H-M   'P 1'
#
loop_
_entity.id
_entity.type
_entity.pdbx_description
1 polymer ?
#
loop_
_entity_poly.entity_id
_entity_poly.type
_entity_poly.pdbx_seq_one_letter_code
_entity_poly.pdbx_strand_id
1 'polypeptide(L)'
;MDTQEIANTVIEAFSDVEPPPLWSIVGSREGHEPALVEKTFAGKLWDELTDDELDRDPALSFFSAEAFRYFLPAYLIRELDGHEFQQNHLAFVLTYGLTDDERSKLVNPRRYGDLTAWDTAVHKFAPLTKKQVMAIVAFLKFRMEQDRQDDPFDYQLVSEAMKNYWLPRSNE
;
A
#
# COMPACT_ATOMS: atom_id res chain seq x y z
N MET A 1 1.00 17.57 11.10
CA MET A 1 1.95 17.76 10.00
C MET A 1 1.12 18.23 8.83
N ASP A 2 1.58 19.22 8.09
CA ASP A 2 0.94 19.52 6.81
C ASP A 2 1.30 18.43 5.77
N THR A 3 0.59 18.41 4.63
CA THR A 3 0.79 17.39 3.60
C THR A 3 2.20 17.41 3.02
N GLN A 4 2.85 18.57 2.95
CA GLN A 4 4.21 18.72 2.46
C GLN A 4 5.25 18.09 3.40
N GLU A 5 5.09 18.27 4.71
CA GLU A 5 5.94 17.62 5.72
C GLU A 5 5.82 16.10 5.66
N ILE A 6 4.60 15.58 5.44
CA ILE A 6 4.37 14.13 5.26
C ILE A 6 5.03 13.65 3.97
N ALA A 7 4.85 14.36 2.86
CA ALA A 7 5.46 14.00 1.58
C ALA A 7 7.00 13.96 1.68
N ASN A 8 7.63 14.94 2.34
CA ASN A 8 9.07 14.94 2.58
C ASN A 8 9.51 13.72 3.41
N THR A 9 8.72 13.34 4.42
CA THR A 9 8.98 12.15 5.23
C THR A 9 8.89 10.87 4.39
N VAL A 10 7.92 10.78 3.48
CA VAL A 10 7.78 9.67 2.53
C VAL A 10 9.01 9.61 1.61
N ILE A 11 9.40 10.72 0.99
CA ILE A 11 10.56 10.77 0.09
C ILE A 11 11.83 10.31 0.82
N GLU A 12 12.08 10.83 2.04
CA GLU A 12 13.25 10.43 2.81
C GLU A 12 13.22 8.93 3.16
N ALA A 13 12.08 8.43 3.64
CA ALA A 13 11.94 7.05 4.12
C ALA A 13 12.10 6.00 3.02
N PHE A 14 11.86 6.36 1.75
CA PHE A 14 11.93 5.46 0.62
C PHE A 14 13.09 5.78 -0.36
N SER A 15 13.92 6.77 -0.05
CA SER A 15 15.03 7.21 -0.90
C SER A 15 16.10 6.15 -1.20
N ASP A 16 16.21 5.13 -0.35
CA ASP A 16 17.19 4.04 -0.46
C ASP A 16 16.60 2.75 -1.08
N VAL A 17 15.34 2.79 -1.54
CA VAL A 17 14.70 1.61 -2.14
C VAL A 17 15.15 1.46 -3.59
N GLU A 18 15.88 0.39 -3.86
CA GLU A 18 16.27 0.03 -5.22
C GLU A 18 15.05 -0.38 -6.06
N PRO A 19 15.04 -0.08 -7.38
CA PRO A 19 14.00 -0.57 -8.28
C PRO A 19 13.89 -2.10 -8.21
N PRO A 20 12.67 -2.66 -8.22
CA PRO A 20 12.48 -4.09 -8.22
C PRO A 20 13.06 -4.68 -9.52
N PRO A 21 13.64 -5.89 -9.48
CA PRO A 21 14.03 -6.56 -10.70
C PRO A 21 12.80 -6.84 -11.57
N LEU A 22 12.96 -6.85 -12.90
CA LEU A 22 11.85 -6.98 -13.85
C LEU A 22 10.97 -8.22 -13.65
N TRP A 23 11.51 -9.28 -13.06
CA TRP A 23 10.78 -10.53 -12.78
C TRP A 23 9.95 -10.49 -11.49
N SER A 24 10.15 -9.47 -10.64
CA SER A 24 9.48 -9.28 -9.33
C SER A 24 8.60 -8.03 -9.30
N ILE A 25 7.87 -7.74 -10.38
CA ILE A 25 6.89 -6.65 -10.39
C ILE A 25 5.58 -7.08 -9.72
N VAL A 26 5.12 -8.31 -9.97
CA VAL A 26 3.84 -8.83 -9.47
C VAL A 26 4.02 -10.01 -8.52
N GLY A 27 3.17 -10.07 -7.48
CA GLY A 27 3.16 -11.14 -6.48
C GLY A 27 2.34 -12.37 -6.89
N SER A 28 1.55 -12.25 -7.96
CA SER A 28 0.78 -13.35 -8.55
C SER A 28 0.75 -13.22 -10.07
N ARG A 29 0.67 -14.36 -10.77
CA ARG A 29 0.49 -14.44 -12.23
C ARG A 29 -0.87 -15.02 -12.62
N GLU A 30 -1.82 -15.01 -11.69
CA GLU A 30 -3.19 -15.44 -11.96
C GLU A 30 -3.96 -14.37 -12.74
N GLY A 31 -4.68 -14.81 -13.77
CA GLY A 31 -5.43 -13.90 -14.63
C GLY A 31 -4.55 -13.21 -15.68
N HIS A 32 -5.09 -12.14 -16.25
CA HIS A 32 -4.45 -11.33 -17.29
C HIS A 32 -3.96 -9.98 -16.76
N GLU A 33 -4.51 -9.54 -15.63
CA GLU A 33 -4.26 -8.30 -14.93
C GLU A 33 -2.79 -8.14 -14.52
N PRO A 34 -2.09 -9.17 -13.99
CA PRO A 34 -0.67 -9.03 -13.66
C PRO A 34 0.22 -8.67 -14.85
N ALA A 35 -0.12 -9.15 -16.05
CA ALA A 35 0.65 -8.82 -17.27
C ALA A 35 0.46 -7.35 -17.69
N LEU A 36 -0.69 -6.74 -17.39
CA LEU A 36 -0.93 -5.31 -17.60
C LEU A 36 -0.10 -4.47 -16.62
N VAL A 37 -0.05 -4.88 -15.35
CA VAL A 37 0.79 -4.26 -14.33
C VAL A 37 2.28 -4.36 -14.69
N GLU A 38 2.77 -5.55 -15.08
CA GLU A 38 4.14 -5.72 -15.56
C GLU A 38 4.45 -4.77 -16.73
N LYS A 39 3.55 -4.67 -17.71
CA LYS A 39 3.73 -3.78 -18.88
C LYS A 39 3.82 -2.30 -18.48
N THR A 40 3.06 -1.87 -17.48
CA THR A 40 3.01 -0.47 -17.06
C THR A 40 4.20 -0.07 -16.19
N PHE A 41 4.67 -0.96 -15.31
CA PHE A 41 5.63 -0.61 -14.24
C PHE A 41 7.05 -1.15 -14.46
N ALA A 42 7.26 -2.19 -15.26
CA ALA A 42 8.57 -2.81 -15.40
C ALA A 42 9.63 -1.83 -15.95
N GLY A 43 10.71 -1.63 -15.18
CA GLY A 43 11.84 -0.79 -15.56
C GLY A 43 11.62 0.72 -15.41
N LYS A 44 10.50 1.15 -14.80
CA LYS A 44 10.22 2.56 -14.56
C LYS A 44 10.72 3.06 -13.22
N LEU A 45 11.00 4.35 -13.15
CA LEU A 45 11.21 5.05 -11.89
C LEU A 45 9.87 5.45 -11.28
N TRP A 46 9.76 5.40 -9.95
CA TRP A 46 8.50 5.67 -9.26
C TRP A 46 8.07 7.14 -9.41
N ASP A 47 9.02 8.06 -9.55
CA ASP A 47 8.83 9.51 -9.70
C ASP A 47 8.56 9.95 -11.16
N GLU A 48 8.74 9.04 -12.13
CA GLU A 48 8.44 9.28 -13.55
C GLU A 48 7.00 8.86 -13.94
N LEU A 49 6.29 8.16 -13.05
CA LEU A 49 4.93 7.67 -13.32
C LEU A 49 3.93 8.83 -13.38
N THR A 50 3.09 8.78 -14.41
CA THR A 50 1.96 9.71 -14.55
C THR A 50 0.75 9.23 -13.75
N ASP A 51 -0.17 10.13 -13.41
CA ASP A 51 -1.41 9.80 -12.68
C ASP A 51 -2.23 8.71 -13.41
N ASP A 52 -2.32 8.79 -14.75
CA ASP A 52 -2.99 7.77 -15.57
C ASP A 52 -2.30 6.40 -15.45
N GLU A 53 -0.96 6.36 -15.41
CA GLU A 53 -0.25 5.10 -15.25
C GLU A 53 -0.37 4.50 -13.84
N LEU A 54 -0.45 5.36 -12.82
CA LEU A 54 -0.67 4.93 -11.44
C LEU A 54 -2.08 4.37 -11.24
N ASP A 55 -3.09 4.91 -11.92
CA ASP A 55 -4.50 4.56 -11.70
C ASP A 55 -5.16 3.69 -12.78
N ARG A 56 -4.46 3.38 -13.88
CA ARG A 56 -5.03 2.61 -15.00
C ARG A 56 -5.54 1.23 -14.59
N ASP A 57 -4.75 0.53 -13.77
CA ASP A 57 -4.99 -0.83 -13.32
C ASP A 57 -4.90 -0.86 -11.79
N PRO A 58 -5.58 -1.78 -11.06
CA PRO A 58 -5.49 -1.92 -9.61
C PRO A 58 -4.15 -2.53 -9.16
N ALA A 59 -3.05 -1.94 -9.63
CA ALA A 59 -1.68 -2.41 -9.54
C ALA A 59 -1.21 -2.66 -8.11
N LEU A 60 -1.63 -1.82 -7.16
CA LEU A 60 -1.26 -1.95 -5.76
C LEU A 60 -1.59 -3.32 -5.17
N SER A 61 -2.70 -3.93 -5.60
CA SER A 61 -3.11 -5.27 -5.14
C SER A 61 -2.30 -6.41 -5.77
N PHE A 62 -1.72 -6.18 -6.95
CA PHE A 62 -0.95 -7.16 -7.70
C PHE A 62 0.54 -7.10 -7.47
N PHE A 63 1.06 -5.97 -6.99
CA PHE A 63 2.49 -5.82 -6.75
C PHE A 63 3.05 -6.91 -5.84
N SER A 64 4.26 -7.36 -6.18
CA SER A 64 5.11 -8.08 -5.23
C SER A 64 5.42 -7.19 -4.02
N ALA A 65 5.98 -7.76 -2.95
CA ALA A 65 6.37 -6.95 -1.81
C ALA A 65 7.48 -5.93 -2.16
N GLU A 66 8.40 -6.29 -3.07
CA GLU A 66 9.46 -5.40 -3.56
C GLU A 66 8.91 -4.26 -4.42
N ALA A 67 8.04 -4.57 -5.37
CA ALA A 67 7.43 -3.56 -6.23
C ALA A 67 6.50 -2.64 -5.44
N PHE A 68 5.74 -3.20 -4.50
CA PHE A 68 4.90 -2.41 -3.61
C PHE A 68 5.76 -1.43 -2.82
N ARG A 69 6.85 -1.89 -2.19
CA ARG A 69 7.77 -1.03 -1.43
C ARG A 69 8.37 0.08 -2.30
N TYR A 70 8.72 -0.21 -3.55
CA TYR A 70 9.35 0.76 -4.45
C TYR A 70 8.37 1.79 -5.03
N PHE A 71 7.17 1.39 -5.44
CA PHE A 71 6.20 2.28 -6.07
C PHE A 71 5.26 2.99 -5.10
N LEU A 72 5.10 2.49 -3.87
CA LEU A 72 4.22 3.09 -2.85
C LEU A 72 4.43 4.61 -2.65
N PRO A 73 5.66 5.17 -2.63
CA PRO A 73 5.87 6.61 -2.49
C PRO A 73 5.12 7.45 -3.53
N ALA A 74 5.05 6.98 -4.78
CA ALA A 74 4.34 7.68 -5.84
C ALA A 74 2.86 7.85 -5.49
N TYR A 75 2.21 6.79 -5.03
CA TYR A 75 0.80 6.83 -4.62
C TYR A 75 0.59 7.73 -3.40
N LEU A 76 1.43 7.59 -2.37
CA LEU A 76 1.31 8.37 -1.13
C LEU A 76 1.43 9.87 -1.41
N ILE A 77 2.41 10.28 -2.21
CA ILE A 77 2.66 11.68 -2.55
C ILE A 77 1.50 12.24 -3.38
N ARG A 78 0.99 11.49 -4.35
CA ARG A 78 -0.14 11.94 -5.18
C ARG A 78 -1.41 12.16 -4.37
N GLU A 79 -1.75 11.25 -3.44
CA GLU A 79 -2.90 11.48 -2.55
C GLU A 79 -2.68 12.68 -1.61
N LEU A 80 -1.45 12.90 -1.12
CA LEU A 80 -1.12 14.09 -0.32
C LEU A 80 -1.23 15.39 -1.11
N ASP A 81 -1.00 15.36 -2.42
CA ASP A 81 -1.22 16.46 -3.35
C ASP A 81 -2.70 16.63 -3.76
N GLY A 82 -3.61 15.81 -3.21
CA GLY A 82 -5.05 15.89 -3.43
C GLY A 82 -5.56 15.08 -4.62
N HIS A 83 -4.76 14.16 -5.16
CA HIS A 83 -5.23 13.21 -6.17
C HIS A 83 -6.11 12.12 -5.54
N GLU A 84 -7.18 11.71 -6.23
CA GLU A 84 -8.06 10.62 -5.79
C GLU A 84 -8.03 9.46 -6.80
N PHE A 85 -7.41 8.35 -6.39
CA PHE A 85 -7.33 7.14 -7.20
C PHE A 85 -8.67 6.40 -7.29
N GLN A 86 -9.05 5.98 -8.49
CA GLN A 86 -10.27 5.20 -8.77
C GLN A 86 -10.04 3.70 -8.69
N GLN A 87 -8.85 3.21 -9.05
CA GLN A 87 -8.54 1.77 -9.05
C GLN A 87 -7.64 1.37 -7.88
N ASN A 88 -6.92 2.33 -7.29
CA ASN A 88 -5.88 2.07 -6.29
C ASN A 88 -6.14 2.80 -4.97
N HIS A 89 -7.27 2.51 -4.31
CA HIS A 89 -7.60 3.08 -3.00
C HIS A 89 -6.55 2.71 -1.94
N LEU A 90 -5.66 3.65 -1.59
CA LEU A 90 -4.55 3.38 -0.68
C LEU A 90 -5.00 2.97 0.72
N ALA A 91 -6.04 3.64 1.25
CA ALA A 91 -6.59 3.32 2.57
C ALA A 91 -7.01 1.85 2.63
N PHE A 92 -7.73 1.36 1.63
CA PHE A 92 -8.10 -0.05 1.53
C PHE A 92 -6.87 -0.96 1.45
N VAL A 93 -5.93 -0.70 0.54
CA VAL A 93 -4.75 -1.57 0.36
C VAL A 93 -3.88 -1.64 1.62
N LEU A 94 -3.74 -0.52 2.34
CA LEU A 94 -2.93 -0.44 3.55
C LEU A 94 -3.64 -0.99 4.79
N THR A 95 -4.94 -1.33 4.72
CA THR A 95 -5.72 -1.79 5.88
C THR A 95 -6.31 -3.19 5.70
N TYR A 96 -6.49 -3.64 4.45
CA TYR A 96 -7.06 -4.94 4.14
C TYR A 96 -6.29 -6.09 4.82
N GLY A 97 -7.02 -6.94 5.53
CA GLY A 97 -6.47 -8.07 6.26
C GLY A 97 -5.90 -7.72 7.63
N LEU A 98 -5.86 -6.43 8.02
CA LEU A 98 -5.34 -5.95 9.30
C LEU A 98 -6.44 -5.61 10.32
N THR A 99 -7.71 -5.68 9.93
CA THR A 99 -8.88 -5.52 10.81
C THR A 99 -9.27 -6.85 11.48
N ASP A 100 -9.95 -6.81 12.62
CA ASP A 100 -10.33 -8.03 13.35
C ASP A 100 -11.32 -8.90 12.56
N ASP A 101 -12.21 -8.27 11.79
CA ASP A 101 -13.14 -8.99 10.92
C ASP A 101 -12.45 -9.72 9.76
N GLU A 102 -11.32 -9.20 9.29
CA GLU A 102 -10.61 -9.74 8.14
C GLU A 102 -9.48 -10.69 8.49
N ARG A 103 -8.83 -10.50 9.65
CA ARG A 103 -7.58 -11.20 9.97
C ARG A 103 -7.67 -12.71 9.87
N SER A 104 -8.84 -13.31 10.15
CA SER A 104 -9.07 -14.75 10.07
C SER A 104 -9.74 -15.22 8.77
N LYS A 105 -10.05 -14.31 7.83
CA LYS A 105 -10.64 -14.69 6.53
C LYS A 105 -9.59 -15.43 5.72
N LEU A 106 -9.96 -16.61 5.23
CA LEU A 106 -9.08 -17.43 4.38
C LEU A 106 -9.04 -16.87 2.96
N VAL A 107 -7.84 -16.75 2.40
CA VAL A 107 -7.61 -16.32 1.03
C VAL A 107 -7.65 -17.55 0.13
N ASN A 108 -8.68 -17.68 -0.70
CA ASN A 108 -8.90 -18.81 -1.62
C ASN A 108 -8.44 -20.17 -1.03
N PRO A 109 -9.16 -20.72 -0.04
CA PRO A 109 -8.71 -21.90 0.71
C PRO A 109 -8.43 -23.13 -0.16
N ARG A 110 -9.08 -23.23 -1.32
CA ARG A 110 -8.84 -24.32 -2.28
C ARG A 110 -7.43 -24.31 -2.85
N ARG A 111 -6.82 -23.13 -2.94
CA ARG A 111 -5.50 -22.92 -3.52
C ARG A 111 -4.42 -22.73 -2.46
N TYR A 112 -4.71 -21.94 -1.42
CA TYR A 112 -3.72 -21.52 -0.43
C TYR A 112 -3.90 -22.17 0.94
N GLY A 113 -4.84 -23.12 1.08
CA GLY A 113 -5.09 -23.82 2.33
C GLY A 113 -5.55 -22.87 3.43
N ASP A 114 -4.78 -22.82 4.51
CA ASP A 114 -5.12 -22.04 5.71
C ASP A 114 -4.55 -20.60 5.67
N LEU A 115 -4.02 -20.14 4.53
CA LEU A 115 -3.50 -18.78 4.39
C LEU A 115 -4.61 -17.75 4.65
N THR A 116 -4.39 -16.87 5.61
CA THR A 116 -5.35 -15.80 5.96
C THR A 116 -5.05 -14.48 5.24
N ALA A 117 -6.02 -13.57 5.26
CA ALA A 117 -5.82 -12.20 4.82
C ALA A 117 -4.75 -11.49 5.66
N TRP A 118 -4.68 -11.79 6.96
CA TRP A 118 -3.61 -11.30 7.84
C TRP A 118 -2.23 -11.77 7.38
N ASP A 119 -2.06 -13.07 7.12
CA ASP A 119 -0.77 -13.62 6.66
C ASP A 119 -0.33 -12.96 5.35
N THR A 120 -1.28 -12.73 4.45
CA THR A 120 -1.04 -12.06 3.16
C THR A 120 -0.58 -10.62 3.37
N ALA A 121 -1.29 -9.85 4.20
CA ALA A 121 -0.95 -8.46 4.50
C ALA A 121 0.41 -8.34 5.22
N VAL A 122 0.64 -9.14 6.26
CA VAL A 122 1.90 -9.15 7.00
C VAL A 122 3.07 -9.52 6.10
N HIS A 123 2.91 -10.51 5.21
CA HIS A 123 3.96 -10.89 4.26
C HIS A 123 4.29 -9.75 3.29
N LYS A 124 3.26 -9.10 2.72
CA LYS A 124 3.43 -7.97 1.80
C LYS A 124 4.17 -6.79 2.45
N PHE A 125 3.85 -6.50 3.71
CA PHE A 125 4.42 -5.36 4.44
C PHE A 125 5.72 -5.71 5.19
N ALA A 126 6.09 -7.00 5.28
CA ALA A 126 7.28 -7.46 6.00
C ALA A 126 8.58 -6.76 5.58
N PRO A 127 8.83 -6.43 4.30
CA PRO A 127 10.08 -5.76 3.90
C PRO A 127 10.17 -4.28 4.29
N LEU A 128 9.08 -3.67 4.76
CA LEU A 128 9.07 -2.25 5.11
C LEU A 128 9.91 -2.00 6.37
N THR A 129 10.81 -1.02 6.29
CA THR A 129 11.65 -0.60 7.41
C THR A 129 10.86 0.25 8.41
N LYS A 130 11.41 0.46 9.61
CA LYS A 130 10.82 1.35 10.62
C LYS A 130 10.52 2.75 10.06
N LYS A 131 11.46 3.35 9.30
CA LYS A 131 11.26 4.68 8.69
C LYS A 131 10.08 4.68 7.73
N GLN A 132 9.95 3.65 6.91
CA GLN A 132 8.86 3.50 5.93
C GLN A 132 7.51 3.31 6.63
N VAL A 133 7.48 2.47 7.66
CA VAL A 133 6.28 2.28 8.50
C VAL A 133 5.86 3.59 9.17
N MET A 134 6.81 4.37 9.70
CA MET A 134 6.51 5.68 10.29
C MET A 134 5.93 6.67 9.26
N ALA A 135 6.42 6.65 8.02
CA ALA A 135 5.88 7.49 6.94
C ALA A 135 4.44 7.07 6.57
N ILE A 136 4.18 5.76 6.47
CA ILE A 136 2.83 5.22 6.26
C ILE A 136 1.89 5.59 7.42
N VAL A 137 2.37 5.50 8.67
CA VAL A 137 1.61 5.93 9.85
C VAL A 137 1.26 7.42 9.80
N ALA A 138 2.18 8.27 9.34
CA ALA A 138 1.91 9.71 9.18
C ALA A 138 0.84 9.95 8.11
N PHE A 139 0.93 9.25 6.98
CA PHE A 139 -0.08 9.28 5.92
C PHE A 139 -1.46 8.80 6.39
N LEU A 140 -1.54 7.65 7.07
CA LEU A 140 -2.82 7.11 7.56
C LEU A 140 -3.46 8.02 8.61
N LYS A 141 -2.68 8.73 9.43
CA LYS A 141 -3.20 9.76 10.34
C LYS A 141 -3.81 10.93 9.58
N PHE A 142 -3.13 11.42 8.53
CA PHE A 142 -3.70 12.43 7.64
C PHE A 142 -5.02 11.95 7.03
N ARG A 143 -5.06 10.71 6.55
CA ARG A 143 -6.26 10.13 5.94
C ARG A 143 -7.41 10.00 6.94
N MET A 144 -7.13 9.57 8.17
CA MET A 144 -8.11 9.56 9.27
C MET A 144 -8.67 10.95 9.59
N GLU A 145 -7.88 12.03 9.46
CA GLU A 145 -8.38 13.38 9.71
C GLU A 145 -9.37 13.84 8.63
N GLN A 146 -9.16 13.45 7.37
CA GLN A 146 -10.10 13.70 6.25
C GLN A 146 -11.36 12.83 6.40
N ASP A 147 -11.18 11.51 6.52
CA ASP A 147 -12.27 10.54 6.50
C ASP A 147 -13.19 10.63 7.72
N ARG A 148 -12.73 11.27 8.82
CA ARG A 148 -13.53 11.40 10.06
C ARG A 148 -14.93 11.97 9.82
N GLN A 149 -15.08 12.85 8.84
CA GLN A 149 -16.38 13.42 8.46
C GLN A 149 -16.88 12.89 7.12
N ASP A 150 -15.98 12.70 6.16
CA ASP A 150 -16.34 12.39 4.78
C ASP A 150 -16.61 10.91 4.55
N ASP A 151 -15.89 10.02 5.24
CA ASP A 151 -16.07 8.57 5.18
C ASP A 151 -15.86 7.88 6.55
N PRO A 152 -16.89 7.85 7.40
CA PRO A 152 -16.81 7.22 8.72
C PRO A 152 -16.50 5.72 8.68
N PHE A 153 -16.71 5.04 7.56
CA PHE A 153 -16.43 3.62 7.41
C PHE A 153 -14.93 3.41 7.21
N ASP A 154 -14.32 4.12 6.28
CA ASP A 154 -12.85 4.08 6.08
C ASP A 154 -12.11 4.55 7.33
N TYR A 155 -12.61 5.58 8.02
CA TYR A 155 -12.06 6.00 9.32
C TYR A 155 -11.96 4.84 10.33
N GLN A 156 -12.99 3.99 10.41
CA GLN A 156 -13.00 2.85 11.33
C GLN A 156 -11.99 1.78 10.92
N LEU A 157 -11.95 1.42 9.63
CA LEU A 157 -11.01 0.42 9.09
C LEU A 157 -9.56 0.87 9.31
N VAL A 158 -9.25 2.13 9.00
CA VAL A 158 -7.92 2.71 9.19
C VAL A 158 -7.54 2.75 10.67
N SER A 159 -8.44 3.19 11.55
CA SER A 159 -8.23 3.23 13.00
C SER A 159 -7.89 1.85 13.56
N GLU A 160 -8.61 0.83 13.13
CA GLU A 160 -8.41 -0.55 13.58
C GLU A 160 -7.09 -1.13 13.08
N ALA A 161 -6.81 -1.04 11.78
CA ALA A 161 -5.54 -1.49 11.20
C ALA A 161 -4.34 -0.76 11.82
N MET A 162 -4.48 0.53 12.12
CA MET A 162 -3.48 1.33 12.84
C MET A 162 -3.16 0.74 14.21
N LYS A 163 -4.19 0.39 15.00
CA LYS A 163 -4.03 -0.23 16.31
C LYS A 163 -3.42 -1.64 16.22
N ASN A 164 -3.88 -2.43 15.25
CA ASN A 164 -3.53 -3.85 15.15
C ASN A 164 -2.14 -4.10 14.59
N TYR A 165 -1.65 -3.24 13.69
CA TYR A 165 -0.42 -3.51 12.94
C TYR A 165 0.52 -2.30 12.84
N TRP A 166 0.05 -1.16 12.31
CA TRP A 166 0.94 -0.07 11.94
C TRP A 166 1.59 0.64 13.14
N LEU A 167 0.82 0.95 14.19
CA LEU A 167 1.37 1.60 15.39
C LEU A 167 2.32 0.67 16.17
N PRO A 168 2.00 -0.61 16.45
CA PRO A 168 2.96 -1.53 17.04
C PRO A 168 4.27 -1.60 16.23
N ARG A 169 4.18 -1.81 14.90
CA ARG A 169 5.33 -1.92 14.00
C ARG A 169 6.16 -0.64 13.90
N SER A 170 5.56 0.53 14.11
CA SER A 170 6.29 1.81 14.14
C SER A 170 7.19 1.96 15.37
N ASN A 171 6.93 1.19 16.44
CA ASN A 171 7.68 1.25 17.68
C ASN A 171 8.80 0.18 17.77
N GLU A 172 8.70 -0.90 17.00
CA GLU A 172 9.75 -1.92 16.81
C GLU A 172 11.04 -1.34 16.21
#